data_AF-A0A5C5QDA0-F1
#
_entry.id   AF-A0A5C5QDA0-F1
#
_cell.length_a   1.000
_cell.length_b   1.000
_cell.length_c   1.000
_cell.angle_alpha   90.00
_cell.angle_beta   90.00
_cell.angle_gamma   90.00
#
_symmetry.space_group_name_H-M   'P 1'
#
loop_
_entity.id
_entity.type
_entity.pdbx_description
1 polymer ?
#
loop_
_entity_poly.entity_id
_entity_poly.type
_entity_poly.pdbx_seq_one_letter_code
_entity_poly.pdbx_strand_id
1 'polypeptide(L)' 'MSDAQQGATDKAFMNIKQENFSSASKMSFTGLKASFYHGRLSAYDANGLEGETEVYDIFY' A
#
# COMPACT_ATOMS: atom_id res chain seq x y z
N MET A 1 -13.60 7.87 -5.43
CA MET A 1 -12.90 7.28 -4.28
C MET A 1 -11.90 6.30 -4.85
N SER A 2 -10.66 6.39 -4.40
CA SER A 2 -9.56 5.54 -4.85
C SER A 2 -8.79 5.09 -3.64
N ASP A 3 -8.35 3.85 -3.64
CA ASP A 3 -7.48 3.32 -2.61
C ASP A 3 -6.03 3.40 -3.11
N ALA A 4 -5.08 3.61 -2.19
CA ALA A 4 -3.66 3.51 -2.45
C ALA A 4 -3.05 2.36 -1.64
N GLN A 5 -2.22 1.55 -2.28
CA GLN A 5 -1.49 0.47 -1.64
C GLN A 5 0.01 0.74 -1.77
N GLN A 6 0.71 0.85 -0.65
CA GLN A 6 2.15 1.08 -0.58
C GLN A 6 2.82 -0.14 0.07
N GLY A 7 4.00 -0.52 -0.43
CA GLY A 7 4.84 -1.59 0.12
C GLY A 7 6.23 -1.07 0.42
N ALA A 8 6.71 -1.28 1.64
CA ALA A 8 8.05 -0.89 2.10
C ALA A 8 8.74 -2.06 2.83
N THR A 9 10.08 -2.02 2.93
CA THR A 9 10.84 -2.96 3.77
C THR A 9 11.14 -2.38 5.16
N ASP A 10 10.70 -1.16 5.42
CA ASP A 10 10.80 -0.49 6.71
C ASP A 10 9.40 -0.17 7.25
N LYS A 11 9.22 -0.29 8.56
CA LYS A 11 7.91 -0.10 9.22
C LYS A 11 7.42 1.35 9.20
N ALA A 12 8.33 2.29 8.96
CA ALA A 12 8.01 3.71 8.95
C ALA A 12 7.54 4.18 7.55
N PHE A 13 7.54 3.29 6.55
CA PHE A 13 7.21 3.61 5.16
C PHE A 13 8.03 4.78 4.60
N MET A 14 9.28 4.94 5.08
CA MET A 14 10.16 6.02 4.65
C MET A 14 10.80 5.72 3.29
N ASN A 15 10.87 4.45 2.90
CA ASN A 15 11.43 4.02 1.63
C ASN A 15 10.48 3.05 0.90
N ILE A 16 9.45 3.62 0.30
CA ILE A 16 8.46 2.91 -0.50
C ILE A 16 9.16 2.20 -1.66
N LYS A 17 8.93 0.88 -1.76
CA LYS A 17 9.43 0.02 -2.83
C LYS A 17 8.43 -0.15 -3.95
N GLN A 18 7.14 -0.07 -3.64
CA GLN A 18 6.05 -0.18 -4.60
C GLN A 18 4.85 0.63 -4.12
N GLU A 19 4.18 1.30 -5.05
CA GLU A 19 2.96 2.06 -4.81
C GLU A 19 2.01 1.85 -5.98
N ASN A 20 0.73 1.61 -5.68
CA ASN A 20 -0.33 1.46 -6.65
C ASN A 20 -1.57 2.23 -6.19
N PHE A 21 -2.29 2.81 -7.14
CA PHE A 21 -3.59 3.45 -6.92
C PHE A 21 -4.65 2.71 -7.74
N SER A 22 -5.80 2.44 -7.13
CA SER A 22 -6.91 1.77 -7.80
C SER A 22 -8.25 2.32 -7.32
N SER A 23 -9.17 2.50 -8.27
CA SER A 23 -10.59 2.75 -7.97
C SER A 23 -11.38 1.47 -7.75
N ALA A 24 -10.78 0.30 -8.06
CA ALA A 24 -11.34 -1.00 -7.75
C ALA A 24 -10.74 -1.54 -6.45
N SER A 25 -11.55 -2.25 -5.67
CA SER A 25 -11.22 -2.84 -4.36
C SER A 25 -10.22 -4.00 -4.39
N LYS A 26 -9.52 -4.20 -5.52
CA LYS A 26 -8.53 -5.26 -5.68
C LYS A 26 -7.22 -4.69 -6.21
N MET A 27 -6.20 -4.68 -5.35
CA MET A 27 -4.82 -4.38 -5.71
C MET A 27 -3.91 -5.55 -5.35
N SER A 28 -2.85 -5.72 -6.13
CA SER A 28 -1.89 -6.83 -5.98
C SER A 28 -0.48 -6.26 -6.05
N PHE A 29 0.40 -6.75 -5.18
CA PHE A 29 1.84 -6.57 -5.39
C PHE A 29 2.34 -7.64 -6.37
N THR A 30 3.13 -7.20 -7.35
CA THR A 30 3.78 -8.10 -8.31
C THR A 30 5.27 -7.77 -8.37
N GLY A 31 6.10 -8.78 -8.60
CA GLY A 31 7.55 -8.60 -8.74
C GLY A 31 8.28 -8.21 -7.45
N LEU A 32 7.77 -8.64 -6.28
CA LEU A 32 8.42 -8.44 -4.99
C LEU A 32 9.84 -9.02 -5.00
N LYS A 33 10.83 -8.22 -4.56
CA LYS A 33 12.27 -8.56 -4.61
C LYS A 33 12.89 -8.87 -3.24
N ALA A 34 12.16 -8.59 -2.16
CA ALA A 34 12.56 -8.91 -0.80
C ALA A 34 11.69 -10.03 -0.22
N SER A 35 12.22 -10.74 0.77
CA SER A 35 11.51 -11.81 1.47
C SER A 35 10.41 -11.31 2.42
N PHE A 36 10.38 -10.00 2.70
CA PHE A 36 9.40 -9.39 3.59
C PHE A 36 9.06 -7.96 3.16
N TYR A 37 7.81 -7.57 3.38
CA TYR A 37 7.32 -6.21 3.18
C TYR A 37 6.30 -5.83 4.27
N HIS A 38 6.29 -4.55 4.61
CA HIS A 38 5.19 -3.87 5.29
C HIS A 38 4.31 -3.23 4.22
N GLY A 39 3.03 -3.60 4.18
CA GLY A 39 2.02 -3.04 3.32
C GLY A 39 1.18 -2.01 4.06
N ARG A 40 0.85 -0.90 3.41
CA ARG A 40 -0.10 0.11 3.86
C ARG A 40 -1.19 0.24 2.81
N LEU A 41 -2.45 0.14 3.22
CA LEU A 41 -3.62 0.39 2.37
C LEU A 41 -4.39 1.58 2.92
N SER A 42 -4.60 2.58 2.10
CA SER A 42 -5.25 3.84 2.48
C SER A 42 -6.40 4.16 1.54
N ALA A 43 -7.58 4.44 2.08
CA ALA A 43 -8.72 4.90 1.29
C ALA A 43 -8.67 6.43 1.11
N TYR A 44 -9.01 6.93 -0.08
CA TYR A 44 -9.09 8.36 -0.35
C TYR A 44 -10.48 8.78 -0.82
N ASP A 45 -10.96 9.90 -0.28
CA ASP A 45 -12.20 10.52 -0.70
C ASP A 45 -12.08 11.21 -2.08
N ALA A 46 -13.16 11.82 -2.56
CA ALA A 46 -13.15 12.51 -3.86
C ALA A 46 -12.26 13.76 -3.90
N ASN A 47 -11.85 14.29 -2.75
CA ASN A 47 -10.99 15.46 -2.61
C ASN A 47 -9.51 15.06 -2.42
N GLY A 48 -9.20 13.75 -2.38
CA GLY A 48 -7.86 13.24 -2.12
C GLY A 48 -7.47 13.29 -0.64
N LEU A 49 -8.45 13.41 0.27
CA LEU A 49 -8.20 13.29 1.70
C LEU A 49 -8.09 11.82 2.08
N GLU A 50 -7.01 11.49 2.78
CA GLU A 50 -6.77 10.16 3.31
C GLU A 50 -7.76 9.86 4.44
N GLY A 51 -8.46 8.73 4.32
CA GLY A 51 -9.36 8.19 5.31
C GLY A 51 -8.69 7.09 6.11
N GLU A 52 -9.39 5.97 6.30
CA GLU A 52 -8.85 4.85 7.06
C GLU A 52 -7.63 4.23 6.37
N THR A 53 -6.67 3.84 7.21
CA THR A 53 -5.41 3.24 6.81
C THR A 53 -5.20 1.95 7.58
N GLU A 54 -4.93 0.87 6.85
CA GLU A 54 -4.57 -0.43 7.42
C GLU A 54 -3.11 -0.77 7.08
N VAL A 55 -2.40 -1.35 8.04
CA VAL A 55 -1.02 -1.82 7.87
C VAL A 55 -0.97 -3.32 8.10
N TYR A 56 -0.32 -4.06 7.21
CA TYR A 56 -0.19 -5.51 7.25
C TYR A 56 1.20 -5.96 6.80
N ASP A 57 1.63 -7.13 7.26
CA ASP A 57 2.91 -7.72 6.89
C ASP A 57 2.72 -8.77 5.77
N ILE A 58 3.60 -8.74 4.78
CA ILE A 58 3.65 -9.71 3.67
C ILE A 58 4.95 -10.49 3.78
N PHE A 59 4.83 -11.82 3.82
CA PHE A 59 5.95 -12.76 3.73
C PHE A 59 5.85 -13.49 2.39
N TYR A 60 6.93 -13.48 1.62
CA TYR A 60 7.02 -14.09 0.28
C TYR A 60 8.16 -15.10 0.21
#